data_AF-A0A6M5IWZ9-F1
#
_entry.id   AF-A0A6M5IWZ9-F1
#
_cell.length_a   1.000
_cell.length_b   1.000
_cell.length_c   1.000
_cell.angle_alpha   90.00
_cell.angle_beta   90.00
_cell.angle_gamma   90.00
#
_symmetry.space_group_name_H-M   'P 1'
#
loop_
_entity.id
_entity.type
_entity.pdbx_description
1 polymer ?
#
loop_
_entity_poly.entity_id
_entity_poly.type
_entity_poly.pdbx_seq_one_letter_code
_entity_poly.pdbx_strand_id
1 'polypeptide(L)'
;MRESGSHLHADLAKLRFAGSHADRAGIQLAEWYINVHLDRKRHKKDIELPGPWGKANPNADVTPERRAALRAELERRSAFAH
;
A
#
# COMPACT_ATOMS: atom_id res chain seq x y z
N MET A 1 14.65 21.23 -13.96
CA MET A 1 13.85 20.40 -13.05
C MET A 1 14.57 19.07 -12.90
N ARG A 2 15.00 18.73 -11.68
CA ARG A 2 15.71 17.48 -11.38
C ARG A 2 14.63 16.42 -11.16
N GLU A 3 14.49 15.47 -12.07
CA GLU A 3 13.56 14.34 -11.89
C GLU A 3 14.08 13.46 -10.74
N SER A 4 13.69 13.80 -9.51
CA SER A 4 14.03 13.03 -8.34
C SER A 4 12.89 12.05 -8.04
N GLY A 5 13.10 10.76 -8.27
CA GLY A 5 12.56 9.78 -7.33
C GLY A 5 12.15 8.41 -7.85
N SER A 6 11.60 8.26 -9.05
CA SER A 6 11.01 6.95 -9.43
C SER A 6 11.99 6.02 -10.13
N HIS A 7 12.72 6.51 -11.13
CA HIS A 7 13.66 5.70 -11.92
C HIS A 7 14.93 5.34 -11.13
N LEU A 8 15.47 6.29 -10.36
CA LEU A 8 16.65 6.05 -9.50
C LEU A 8 16.38 5.05 -8.37
N HIS A 9 15.18 5.05 -7.78
CA HIS A 9 14.79 4.03 -6.80
C HIS A 9 14.55 2.66 -7.44
N ALA A 10 14.06 2.61 -8.68
CA ALA A 10 13.87 1.36 -9.40
C ALA A 10 15.19 0.68 -9.75
N ASP A 11 16.20 1.43 -10.19
CA ASP A 11 17.56 0.93 -10.43
C ASP A 11 18.22 0.40 -9.15
N LEU A 12 18.13 1.15 -8.05
CA LEU A 12 18.69 0.75 -6.75
C LEU A 12 18.03 -0.52 -6.17
N ALA A 13 16.76 -0.77 -6.49
CA ALA A 13 16.00 -1.92 -6.03
C ALA A 13 16.06 -3.14 -6.99
N LYS A 14 16.89 -3.08 -8.06
CA LYS A 14 16.94 -4.09 -9.12
C LYS A 14 15.56 -4.38 -9.75
N LEU A 15 14.68 -3.39 -9.76
CA LEU A 15 13.37 -3.52 -10.38
C LEU A 15 13.53 -3.37 -11.90
N ARG A 16 13.06 -4.36 -12.66
CA ARG A 16 13.11 -4.36 -14.14
C ARG A 16 12.30 -3.22 -14.78
N PHE A 17 11.49 -2.50 -14.01
CA PHE A 17 10.64 -1.41 -14.47
C PHE A 17 10.64 -0.26 -13.45
N ALA A 18 10.94 0.94 -13.91
CA ALA A 18 10.67 2.17 -13.18
C ALA A 18 9.16 2.45 -13.24
N GLY A 19 8.40 1.90 -12.29
CA GLY A 19 7.00 2.25 -12.16
C GLY A 19 6.86 3.64 -11.52
N SER A 20 5.87 4.41 -11.94
CA SER A 20 5.45 5.65 -11.27
C SER A 20 4.32 5.38 -10.27
N HIS A 21 4.10 6.31 -9.32
CA HIS A 21 2.91 6.24 -8.45
C HIS A 21 1.59 6.24 -9.25
N ALA A 22 1.57 6.85 -10.44
CA ALA A 22 0.41 6.82 -11.33
C ALA A 22 0.16 5.39 -11.87
N ASP A 23 1.22 4.67 -12.27
CA ASP A 23 1.09 3.27 -12.72
C ASP A 23 0.59 2.38 -11.60
N ARG A 24 1.06 2.61 -10.36
CA ARG A 24 0.56 1.90 -9.18
C ARG A 24 -0.94 2.13 -8.98
N ALA A 25 -1.40 3.37 -9.06
CA ALA A 25 -2.81 3.72 -8.91
C ALA A 25 -3.64 3.08 -10.03
N GLY A 26 -3.13 3.06 -11.26
CA GLY A 26 -3.79 2.41 -12.40
C GLY A 26 -3.97 0.90 -12.20
N ILE A 27 -2.94 0.20 -11.74
CA ILE A 27 -3.01 -1.24 -11.44
C ILE A 27 -4.03 -1.50 -10.32
N GLN A 28 -4.00 -0.72 -9.24
CA GLN A 28 -4.92 -0.88 -8.11
C GLN A 28 -6.38 -0.61 -8.51
N LEU A 29 -6.62 0.40 -9.36
CA LEU A 29 -7.96 0.69 -9.88
C LEU A 29 -8.48 -0.46 -10.75
N ALA A 30 -7.63 -1.02 -11.61
CA ALA A 30 -7.99 -2.16 -12.45
C ALA A 30 -8.28 -3.42 -11.61
N GLU A 31 -7.45 -3.72 -10.61
CA GLU A 31 -7.70 -4.83 -9.65
C GLU A 31 -9.04 -4.66 -8.96
N TRP A 32 -9.32 -3.46 -8.43
CA TRP A 32 -10.59 -3.17 -7.75
C TRP A 32 -11.78 -3.39 -8.70
N TYR A 33 -11.71 -2.83 -9.91
CA TYR A 33 -12.80 -2.93 -10.88
C TYR A 33 -13.09 -4.39 -11.24
N ILE A 34 -12.05 -5.19 -11.49
CA ILE A 34 -12.19 -6.63 -11.80
C ILE A 34 -12.82 -7.36 -10.61
N ASN A 35 -12.32 -7.14 -9.39
CA ASN A 35 -12.74 -7.87 -8.19
C ASN A 35 -14.16 -7.53 -7.71
N VAL A 36 -14.66 -6.33 -8.03
CA VAL A 36 -16.05 -5.93 -7.79
C VAL A 36 -17.01 -6.68 -8.72
N HIS A 37 -16.60 -6.92 -9.96
CA HIS A 37 -17.44 -7.61 -10.97
C HIS A 37 -17.13 -9.10 -11.08
N LEU A 38 -16.23 -9.61 -10.24
CA LEU A 38 -15.80 -11.00 -10.27
C LEU A 38 -16.94 -11.91 -9.80
N ASP A 39 -17.29 -12.93 -10.60
CA ASP A 39 -18.22 -13.97 -10.18
C ASP A 39 -17.64 -14.78 -9.02
N ARG A 40 -18.11 -14.47 -7.82
CA ARG A 40 -17.66 -15.08 -6.56
C ARG A 40 -18.03 -16.56 -6.43
N LYS A 41 -19.00 -17.05 -7.20
CA LYS A 41 -19.35 -18.48 -7.20
C LYS A 41 -18.27 -19.29 -7.91
N ARG A 42 -17.68 -18.73 -8.98
CA ARG A 42 -16.61 -19.35 -9.77
C ARG A 42 -15.22 -19.02 -9.24
N HIS A 43 -15.02 -17.81 -8.72
CA HIS A 43 -13.73 -17.30 -8.26
C HIS A 43 -13.83 -16.87 -6.79
N LYS A 44 -13.40 -17.78 -5.89
CA LYS A 44 -13.46 -17.56 -4.44
C LYS A 44 -12.41 -16.57 -3.91
N LYS A 45 -11.39 -16.26 -4.71
CA LYS A 45 -10.28 -15.36 -4.34
C LYS A 45 -10.24 -14.17 -5.29
N ASP A 46 -9.81 -13.04 -4.76
CA ASP A 46 -9.51 -11.85 -5.54
C ASP A 46 -8.39 -12.12 -6.54
N ILE A 47 -8.52 -11.51 -7.71
CA ILE A 47 -7.46 -11.45 -8.71
C ILE A 47 -6.48 -10.37 -8.26
N GLU A 48 -5.21 -10.74 -8.25
CA GLU A 48 -4.10 -9.84 -7.99
C GLU A 48 -3.33 -9.64 -9.29
N LEU A 49 -3.21 -8.39 -9.73
CA LEU A 49 -2.43 -8.04 -10.90
C LEU A 49 -0.95 -7.90 -10.51
N PRO A 50 -0.04 -8.32 -11.39
CA PRO A 50 1.39 -8.14 -11.14
C PRO A 50 1.73 -6.65 -11.12
N GLY A 51 2.19 -6.17 -9.97
CA GLY A 51 2.75 -4.82 -9.80
C GLY A 51 4.27 -4.88 -9.60
N PRO A 52 5.03 -3.86 -10.03
CA PRO A 52 6.47 -3.80 -9.80
C PRO A 52 6.83 -3.58 -8.33
N TRP A 53 5.84 -3.27 -7.47
CA TRP A 53 6.00 -3.15 -6.03
C TRP A 53 5.30 -4.31 -5.34
N GLY A 54 5.96 -4.94 -4.37
CA GLY A 54 5.31 -5.87 -3.46
C GLY A 54 4.16 -5.19 -2.70
N LYS A 55 3.12 -5.96 -2.35
CA LYS A 55 2.04 -5.44 -1.49
C LYS A 55 2.64 -5.01 -0.16
N ALA A 56 2.69 -3.71 0.09
CA ALA A 56 3.10 -3.19 1.38
C ALA A 56 2.08 -3.67 2.42
N ASN A 57 2.52 -4.41 3.44
CA ASN A 57 1.68 -4.69 4.59
C ASN A 57 1.56 -3.37 5.39
N PRO A 58 0.39 -2.71 5.41
CA PRO A 58 0.24 -1.42 6.08
C PRO A 58 0.46 -1.52 7.59
N ASN A 59 0.46 -2.74 8.15
CA ASN A 59 0.70 -3.00 9.56
C ASN A 59 2.07 -3.63 9.84
N ALA A 60 2.98 -3.72 8.86
CA ALA A 60 4.29 -4.35 9.04
C ALA A 60 5.06 -3.75 10.22
N ASP A 61 4.99 -2.43 10.39
CA ASP A 61 5.75 -1.68 11.39
C ASP A 61 4.96 -1.42 12.69
N VAL A 62 3.72 -1.90 12.77
CA VAL A 62 2.84 -1.64 13.92
C VAL A 62 2.95 -2.78 14.92
N THR A 63 4.04 -2.80 15.69
CA THR A 63 4.18 -3.73 16.81
C THR A 63 3.14 -3.40 17.92
N PRO A 64 2.79 -4.38 18.78
CA PRO A 64 1.90 -4.13 19.91
C PRO A 64 2.37 -2.97 20.81
N GLU A 65 3.68 -2.85 21.00
CA GLU A 65 4.32 -1.79 21.79
C GLU A 65 4.17 -0.44 21.11
N ARG A 66 4.38 -0.38 19.79
CA ARG A 66 4.20 0.84 19.00
C ARG A 66 2.75 1.31 19.02
N ARG A 67 1.80 0.37 18.99
CA ARG A 67 0.36 0.64 19.09
C ARG A 67 -0.01 1.18 20.47
N ALA A 68 0.56 0.63 21.55
CA ALA A 68 0.33 1.10 22.91
C ALA A 68 0.90 2.52 23.11
N ALA A 69 2.11 2.78 22.62
CA ALA A 69 2.73 4.10 22.67
C ALA A 69 1.91 5.16 21.90
N LEU A 70 1.43 4.80 20.70
CA LEU A 70 0.60 5.70 19.89
C LEU A 70 -0.74 6.00 20.59
N ARG A 71 -1.37 5.00 21.21
CA ARG A 71 -2.60 5.22 22.00
C ARG A 71 -2.37 6.15 23.17
N ALA A 72 -1.30 5.95 23.94
CA ALA A 72 -0.95 6.82 25.06
C ALA A 72 -0.65 8.27 24.59
N GLU A 73 -0.01 8.45 23.43
CA GLU A 73 0.22 9.77 22.84
C GLU A 73 -1.08 10.43 22.38
N LEU A 74 -1.98 9.66 21.77
CA LEU A 74 -3.29 10.13 21.33
C LEU A 74 -4.20 10.49 22.52
N GLU A 75 -4.20 9.68 23.58
CA GLU A 75 -4.93 9.97 24.82
C GLU A 75 -4.43 11.25 25.48
N ARG A 76 -3.11 11.46 25.53
CA ARG A 76 -2.52 12.71 26.06
C ARG A 76 -2.90 13.96 25.27
N ARG A 77 -3.09 13.83 23.95
CA ARG A 77 -3.45 14.95 23.05
C ARG A 77 -4.94 15.04 22.78
N SER A 78 -5.71 14.07 23.23
CA SER A 78 -7.15 13.99 23.04
C SER A 78 -7.84 15.00 23.94
N ALA A 79 -8.64 15.87 23.33
CA ALA A 79 -9.51 16.80 24.04
C ALA A 79 -10.65 16.10 24.80
N PHE A 80 -10.75 14.77 24.72
CA PHE A 80 -11.75 13.95 25.41
C PHE A 80 -11.14 13.05 26.51
N ALA A 81 -9.86 13.26 26.84
CA ALA A 81 -9.26 12.62 28.02
C ALA A 81 -9.72 13.36 29.28
N HIS A 82 -10.86 12.95 29.80
CA HIS A 82 -11.47 13.45 31.04
C HIS A 82 -11.88 12.27 31.90
#